data_AF-A0A0K6IQI7-F1
#
_entry.id   AF-A0A0K6IQI7-F1
#
_cell.length_a   1.000
_cell.length_b   1.000
_cell.length_c   1.000
_cell.angle_alpha   90.00
_cell.angle_beta   90.00
_cell.angle_gamma   90.00
#
_symmetry.space_group_name_H-M   'P 1'
#
loop_
_entity.id
_entity.type
_entity.pdbx_description
1 polymer ?
#
loop_
_entity_poly.entity_id
_entity_poly.type
_entity_poly.pdbx_seq_one_letter_code
_entity_poly.pdbx_strand_id
1 'polypeptide(L)' 'MTNSFISTEQLAEKLHIKPNTVRTKLCKDGHVFGLKPTKLPNGRLLWSVEAVEALLNGEVSA' A
#
# COMPACT_ATOMS: atom_id res chain seq x y z
N MET A 1 -8.76 -11.49 -14.47
CA MET A 1 -7.91 -10.30 -14.28
C MET A 1 -6.82 -10.64 -13.29
N THR A 2 -5.54 -10.49 -13.65
CA THR A 2 -4.41 -10.75 -12.74
C THR A 2 -4.23 -9.57 -11.80
N ASN A 3 -4.78 -9.67 -10.59
CA ASN A 3 -4.61 -8.65 -9.56
C ASN A 3 -3.12 -8.64 -9.15
N SER A 4 -2.32 -7.77 -9.77
CA SER A 4 -0.89 -7.64 -9.48
C SER A 4 -0.74 -7.06 -8.07
N PHE A 5 -0.14 -7.84 -7.17
CA PHE A 5 0.17 -7.40 -5.81
C PHE A 5 1.66 -7.07 -5.68
N ILE A 6 1.98 -6.00 -4.97
CA ILE A 6 3.34 -5.57 -4.65
C ILE A 6 3.60 -5.61 -3.15
N SER A 7 4.89 -5.73 -2.80
CA SER A 7 5.37 -5.67 -1.43
C SER A 7 5.38 -4.23 -0.90
N THR A 8 5.43 -4.08 0.43
CA THR A 8 5.57 -2.77 1.10
C THR A 8 6.78 -1.96 0.60
N GLU A 9 7.88 -2.62 0.22
CA GLU A 9 9.07 -1.94 -0.31
C GLU A 9 8.81 -1.33 -1.70
N GLN A 10 8.24 -2.10 -2.62
CA GLN A 10 7.85 -1.60 -3.94
C GLN A 10 6.77 -0.51 -3.86
N LEU A 11 5.83 -0.63 -2.91
CA LEU A 11 4.87 0.44 -2.63
C LEU A 11 5.59 1.72 -2.19
N ALA A 12 6.57 1.59 -1.30
CA ALA A 12 7.33 2.72 -0.78
C ALA A 12 8.13 3.42 -1.89
N GLU A 13 8.74 2.65 -2.80
CA GLU A 13 9.41 3.18 -3.99
C GLU A 13 8.44 3.93 -4.91
N LYS A 14 7.27 3.35 -5.21
CA LYS A 14 6.23 3.99 -6.05
C LYS A 14 5.69 5.29 -5.46
N LEU A 15 5.53 5.34 -4.14
CA LEU A 15 5.07 6.52 -3.42
C LEU A 15 6.24 7.49 -3.08
N HIS A 16 7.48 7.16 -3.45
CA HIS A 16 8.69 7.89 -3.09
C HIS A 16 8.82 8.18 -1.58
N ILE A 17 8.37 7.26 -0.74
CA ILE A 17 8.44 7.35 0.73
C ILE A 17 9.31 6.25 1.32
N LYS A 18 9.66 6.38 2.60
CA LYS A 18 10.35 5.31 3.32
C LYS A 18 9.36 4.19 3.68
N PRO A 19 9.75 2.91 3.57
CA PRO A 19 8.92 1.79 4.02
C PRO A 19 8.59 1.86 5.52
N ASN A 20 9.43 2.55 6.30
CA ASN A 20 9.17 2.81 7.71
C ASN A 20 7.96 3.74 7.93
N THR A 21 7.76 4.73 7.04
CA THR A 21 6.59 5.61 7.06
C THR A 21 5.32 4.82 6.76
N VAL A 22 5.36 3.89 5.79
CA VAL A 22 4.24 3.00 5.47
C VAL A 22 3.84 2.17 6.69
N ARG A 23 4.81 1.56 7.38
CA ARG A 23 4.57 0.82 8.63
C ARG A 23 4.01 1.71 9.73
N THR A 24 4.54 2.92 9.88
CA THR A 24 4.09 3.87 10.91
C THR A 24 2.65 4.30 10.67
N LYS A 25 2.27 4.67 9.44
CA LYS A 25 0.89 4.97 9.07
C LYS A 25 -0.01 3.76 9.30
N LEU A 26 0.40 2.57 8.85
CA LEU A 26 -0.39 1.36 9.04
C LEU A 26 -0.66 1.09 10.53
N CYS A 27 0.32 1.31 11.41
CA CYS A 27 0.12 1.13 12.85
C CYS A 27 -0.72 2.25 13.49
N LYS A 28 -0.60 3.49 13.02
CA LYS A 28 -1.31 4.65 13.59
C LYS A 28 -2.75 4.77 13.10
N ASP A 29 -2.94 4.68 11.80
CA ASP A 29 -4.22 4.90 11.12
C ASP A 29 -4.93 3.57 10.78
N GLY A 30 -4.24 2.43 10.84
CA GLY A 30 -4.80 1.13 10.41
C GLY A 30 -4.89 0.97 8.89
N HIS A 31 -4.56 2.02 8.14
CA HIS A 31 -4.56 2.06 6.69
C HIS A 31 -3.45 2.99 6.19
N VAL A 32 -3.01 2.80 4.96
CA VAL A 32 -1.97 3.64 4.36
C VAL A 32 -2.59 4.39 3.20
N PHE A 33 -2.90 5.66 3.38
CA PHE A 33 -3.51 6.50 2.34
C PHE A 33 -4.78 5.87 1.72
N GLY A 34 -5.66 5.32 2.56
CA GLY A 34 -6.88 4.61 2.13
C GLY A 34 -6.66 3.16 1.66
N LEU A 35 -5.41 2.72 1.50
CA LEU A 35 -5.08 1.36 1.09
C LEU A 35 -5.08 0.38 2.27
N LYS A 36 -5.73 -0.76 2.07
CA LYS A 36 -5.74 -1.89 3.02
C LYS A 36 -4.77 -2.97 2.53
N PRO A 37 -3.76 -3.35 3.33
CA PRO A 37 -2.88 -4.43 2.96
C PRO A 37 -3.57 -5.79 3.14
N THR A 38 -3.29 -6.72 2.23
CA THR A 38 -3.64 -8.13 2.38
C THR A 38 -2.54 -8.82 3.17
N LYS A 39 -2.88 -9.28 4.38
CA LYS A 39 -1.95 -9.99 5.25
C LYS A 39 -1.81 -11.44 4.79
N LEU A 40 -0.59 -11.85 4.45
CA LEU A 40 -0.31 -13.26 4.12
C LEU A 40 0.05 -14.06 5.38
N PRO A 41 -0.15 -15.39 5.35
CA PRO A 41 0.26 -16.27 6.44
C PRO A 41 1.78 -16.27 6.67
N ASN A 42 2.58 -15.82 5.71
CA ASN A 42 4.03 -15.65 5.83
C ASN A 42 4.45 -14.35 6.54
N GLY A 43 3.50 -13.54 7.04
CA GLY A 43 3.77 -12.28 7.73
C GLY A 43 4.09 -11.09 6.82
N ARG A 44 4.06 -11.26 5.49
CA ARG A 44 4.21 -10.15 4.53
C ARG A 44 2.87 -9.47 4.27
N LEU A 45 2.95 -8.19 3.92
CA LEU A 45 1.82 -7.36 3.51
C LEU A 45 1.86 -7.22 2.00
N LEU A 46 0.78 -7.60 1.33
CA LEU A 46 0.58 -7.38 -0.10
C LEU A 46 -0.31 -6.16 -0.32
N TRP A 47 0.05 -5.37 -1.32
CA TRP A 47 -0.64 -4.16 -1.74
C TRP A 47 -1.08 -4.31 -3.18
N SER A 48 -2.33 -4.00 -3.51
CA SER A 48 -2.81 -4.06 -4.89
C SER A 48 -2.21 -2.93 -5.71
N VAL A 49 -1.58 -3.24 -6.85
CA VAL A 49 -0.99 -2.23 -7.75
C VAL A 49 -2.06 -1.26 -8.24
N GLU A 50 -3.22 -1.76 -8.65
CA GLU A 50 -4.34 -0.93 -9.13
C GLU A 50 -4.78 0.11 -8.09
N ALA A 51 -4.85 -0.28 -6.82
CA ALA A 51 -5.25 0.65 -5.76
C ALA A 51 -4.16 1.71 -5.50
N VAL A 52 -2.88 1.35 -5.65
CA VAL A 52 -1.75 2.29 -5.53
C VAL A 52 -1.73 3.26 -6.70
N GLU A 53 -2.00 2.78 -7.91
CA GLU A 53 -2.11 3.62 -9.10
C GLU A 53 -3.32 4.56 -9.01
N ALA A 54 -4.48 4.07 -8.55
CA ALA A 54 -5.65 4.91 -8.28
C ALA A 54 -5.36 5.99 -7.24
N LEU A 55 -4.62 5.65 -6.17
CA LEU A 55 -4.14 6.61 -5.18
C LEU A 55 -3.21 7.66 -5.80
N LEU A 56 -2.25 7.24 -6.63
CA LEU A 56 -1.32 8.15 -7.32
C LEU A 56 -2.04 9.05 -8.34
N ASN A 57 -3.10 8.55 -8.97
CA ASN A 57 -3.95 9.30 -9.88
C ASN A 57 -4.90 10.29 -9.17
N GLY A 58 -4.93 10.30 -7.83
CA GLY A 58 -5.76 11.21 -7.04
C GLY A 58 -7.22 10.76 -6.88
N GLU A 59 -7.55 9.52 -7.23
CA GLU A 59 -8.91 8.96 -7.11
C GLU A 59 -9.32 8.69 -5.66
N VAL A 60 -8.36 8.68 -4.73
CA VAL A 60 -8.66 8.75 -3.28
C VAL A 60 -8.84 10.22 -2.91
N SER A 61 -9.93 10.79 -3.40
CA SER A 61 -10.46 12.07 -2.93
C SER A 61 -11.86 11.84 -2.35
N ALA A 62 -12.02 12.30 -1.10
CA ALA A 62 -13.23 12.35 -0.25
C ALA A 62 -13.35 11.27 0.83
#